data_AF-A0AAV2LHP6-F1
#
_entry.id   AF-A0AAV2LHP6-F1
#
_cell.length_a   1.000
_cell.length_b   1.000
_cell.length_c   1.000
_cell.angle_alpha   90.00
_cell.angle_beta   90.00
_cell.angle_gamma   90.00
#
_symmetry.space_group_name_H-M   'P 1'
#
loop_
_entity.id
_entity.type
_entity.pdbx_description
1 polymer ?
#
loop_
_entity_poly.entity_id
_entity_poly.type
_entity_poly.pdbx_seq_one_letter_code
_entity_poly.pdbx_strand_id
1 'polypeptide(L)'
;MTTANKGNKALKVKREPGENGTSLTDEELVTMSVRELNQHLRGLTKEEILQLKQRRRTLKNRGYAASCRVKRVTQKEELEKQKAQLQQEVDKLANENASMRVELDALRSKYEALQTFARTVARSPSVGVGVRAGGGGGGVPSSVIGPLIPGKMATATSVITIVKSKTDARS
;
A
#
# COMPACT_ATOMS: atom_id res chain seq x y z
N MET A 1 -43.30 1.07 30.05
CA MET A 1 -42.04 0.89 30.80
C MET A 1 -41.24 2.18 30.71
N THR A 2 -40.98 2.82 31.84
CA THR A 2 -40.31 4.11 31.98
C THR A 2 -38.82 3.89 32.21
N THR A 3 -37.94 4.34 31.31
CA THR A 3 -36.48 4.33 31.54
C THR A 3 -35.95 5.73 31.79
N ALA A 4 -35.35 5.88 32.97
CA ALA A 4 -34.99 7.12 33.60
C ALA A 4 -33.76 7.83 33.01
N ASN A 5 -33.89 9.15 33.05
CA ASN A 5 -32.91 10.22 32.87
C ASN A 5 -31.60 9.98 33.67
N LYS A 6 -30.45 9.93 33.00
CA LYS A 6 -29.12 10.01 33.63
C LYS A 6 -28.56 11.41 33.40
N GLY A 7 -28.63 12.21 34.46
CA GLY A 7 -28.18 13.59 34.50
C GLY A 7 -26.75 13.77 33.99
N ASN A 8 -26.60 14.70 33.06
CA ASN A 8 -25.31 15.21 32.61
C ASN A 8 -24.62 15.87 33.80
N LYS A 9 -23.61 15.20 34.36
CA LYS A 9 -22.72 15.81 35.35
C LYS A 9 -21.99 16.98 34.67
N ALA A 10 -22.46 18.19 34.93
CA ALA A 10 -21.77 19.41 34.56
C ALA A 10 -20.36 19.36 35.15
N LEU A 11 -19.36 19.23 34.28
CA LEU A 11 -17.95 19.36 34.64
C LEU A 11 -17.76 20.77 35.19
N LYS A 12 -17.73 20.88 36.52
CA LYS A 12 -17.46 22.14 37.21
C LYS A 12 -16.00 22.47 37.00
N VAL A 13 -15.72 23.24 35.95
CA VAL A 13 -14.42 23.87 35.74
C VAL A 13 -14.23 24.85 36.89
N LYS A 14 -13.46 24.42 37.89
CA LYS A 14 -13.04 25.25 39.02
C LYS A 14 -12.11 26.33 38.45
N ARG A 15 -12.66 27.51 38.17
CA ARG A 15 -11.86 28.72 37.95
C ARG A 15 -11.53 29.29 39.33
N GLU A 16 -10.26 29.15 39.72
CA GLU A 16 -9.70 29.85 40.87
C GLU A 16 -9.39 31.30 40.47
N PRO A 17 -9.75 32.31 41.29
CA PRO A 17 -9.38 33.70 41.08
C PRO A 17 -8.00 33.96 41.70
N GLY A 18 -7.04 34.36 40.87
CA GLY A 18 -5.72 34.79 41.30
C GLY A 18 -5.21 35.85 40.33
N GLU A 19 -5.53 37.11 40.62
CA GLU A 19 -4.86 38.29 40.05
C GLU A 19 -3.37 38.26 40.42
N ASN A 20 -2.53 38.81 39.52
CA ASN A 20 -1.07 39.01 39.63
C ASN A 20 -0.16 37.96 38.97
N GLY A 21 -0.47 37.62 37.72
CA GLY A 21 0.52 37.32 36.70
C GLY A 21 -0.13 37.66 35.37
N THR A 22 0.44 38.58 34.59
CA THR A 22 -0.09 39.02 33.29
C THR A 22 -0.84 37.89 32.59
N SER A 23 -2.14 38.09 32.33
CA SER A 23 -3.11 37.09 31.90
C SER A 23 -2.69 36.36 30.62
N LEU A 24 -1.76 35.41 30.76
CA LEU A 24 -1.08 34.77 29.65
C LEU A 24 -2.07 33.78 29.02
N THR A 25 -2.36 34.00 27.74
CA THR A 25 -3.34 33.18 27.03
C THR A 25 -2.78 31.78 26.78
N ASP A 26 -3.67 30.80 26.57
CA ASP A 26 -3.25 29.44 26.25
C ASP A 26 -2.44 29.38 24.94
N GLU A 27 -2.77 30.22 23.96
CA GLU A 27 -2.06 30.28 22.68
C GLU A 27 -0.64 30.81 22.85
N GLU A 28 -0.47 31.97 23.48
CA GLU A 28 0.85 32.55 23.78
C GLU A 28 1.71 31.57 24.58
N LEU A 29 1.14 30.91 25.60
CA LEU A 29 1.88 29.98 26.45
C LEU A 29 2.45 28.77 25.67
N VAL A 30 1.73 28.30 24.65
CA VAL A 30 2.18 27.18 23.81
C VAL A 30 3.24 27.64 22.83
N THR A 31 3.06 28.79 22.19
CA THR A 31 3.89 29.32 21.09
C THR A 31 5.19 29.93 21.56
N MET A 32 5.23 30.55 22.74
CA MET A 32 6.43 31.18 23.29
C MET A 32 7.64 30.25 23.29
N SER A 33 8.84 30.80 23.12
CA SER A 33 10.07 30.01 23.28
C SER A 33 10.29 29.61 24.76
N VAL A 34 11.29 28.75 25.02
CA VAL A 34 11.70 28.45 26.41
C VAL A 34 12.31 29.69 27.06
N ARG A 35 13.04 30.51 26.28
CA ARG A 35 13.68 31.74 26.76
C ARG A 35 12.64 32.78 27.19
N GLU A 36 11.65 33.03 26.33
CA GLU A 36 10.53 33.92 26.66
C GLU A 36 9.76 33.43 27.88
N LEU A 37 9.43 32.12 27.95
CA LEU A 37 8.76 31.58 29.13
C LEU A 37 9.57 31.85 30.39
N ASN A 38 10.88 31.59 30.38
CA ASN A 38 11.73 31.82 31.53
C ASN A 38 11.83 33.30 31.93
N GLN A 39 11.66 34.23 30.99
CA GLN A 39 11.56 35.66 31.32
C GLN A 39 10.26 35.97 32.08
N HIS A 40 9.12 35.41 31.65
CA HIS A 40 7.83 35.55 32.33
C HIS A 40 7.76 34.84 33.69
N LEU A 41 8.60 33.83 33.92
CA LEU A 41 8.69 33.13 35.21
C LEU A 41 9.47 33.91 36.29
N ARG A 42 10.19 34.99 35.93
CA ARG A 42 10.96 35.78 36.90
C ARG A 42 10.02 36.52 37.84
N GLY A 43 10.29 36.45 39.14
CA GLY A 43 9.49 37.14 40.16
C GLY A 43 8.21 36.40 40.58
N LEU A 44 7.88 35.26 39.94
CA LEU A 44 6.79 34.39 40.37
C LEU A 44 7.23 33.47 41.51
N THR A 45 6.26 33.07 42.33
CA THR A 45 6.45 32.05 43.37
C THR A 45 6.69 30.67 42.77
N LYS A 46 7.25 29.76 43.57
CA LYS A 46 7.56 28.39 43.13
C LYS A 46 6.30 27.66 42.69
N GLU A 47 5.19 27.85 43.40
CA GLU A 47 3.88 27.26 43.14
C GLU A 47 3.32 27.74 41.79
N GLU A 48 3.38 29.05 41.51
CA GLU A 48 2.92 29.64 40.25
C GLU A 48 3.76 29.14 39.06
N ILE A 49 5.08 29.04 39.23
CA ILE A 49 5.98 28.50 38.20
C ILE A 49 5.60 27.06 37.85
N LEU A 50 5.32 26.23 38.86
CA LEU A 50 4.89 24.83 38.65
C LEU A 50 3.55 24.76 37.92
N GLN A 51 2.57 25.57 38.33
CA GLN A 51 1.27 25.64 37.67
C GLN A 51 1.40 26.06 36.20
N LEU A 52 2.19 27.09 35.89
CA LEU A 52 2.35 27.58 34.52
C LEU A 52 3.06 26.56 33.63
N LYS A 53 4.10 25.89 34.14
CA LYS A 53 4.78 24.80 33.43
C LYS A 53 3.86 23.61 33.19
N GLN A 54 3.04 23.24 34.19
CA GLN A 54 2.09 22.14 34.05
C GLN A 54 0.96 22.49 33.06
N ARG A 55 0.44 23.71 33.09
CA ARG A 55 -0.53 24.23 32.10
C ARG A 55 0.06 24.14 30.70
N ARG A 56 1.27 24.66 30.50
CA ARG A 56 1.98 24.59 29.21
C ARG A 56 2.16 23.16 28.71
N ARG A 57 2.58 22.23 29.59
CA ARG A 57 2.74 20.80 29.25
C ARG A 57 1.42 20.18 28.79
N THR A 58 0.34 20.47 29.52
CA THR A 58 -1.00 19.97 29.20
C THR A 58 -1.49 20.47 27.85
N LEU A 59 -1.27 21.76 27.55
CA LEU A 59 -1.63 22.35 26.27
C LEU A 59 -0.80 21.78 25.11
N LYS A 60 0.53 21.62 25.28
CA LYS A 60 1.36 20.97 24.25
C LYS A 60 0.95 19.53 24.00
N ASN A 61 0.64 18.77 25.06
CA ASN A 61 0.16 17.39 24.93
C ASN A 61 -1.18 17.32 24.17
N ARG A 62 -2.07 18.31 24.36
CA ARG A 62 -3.29 18.43 23.55
C ARG A 62 -2.96 18.59 22.06
N GLY A 63 -2.00 19.46 21.73
CA GLY A 63 -1.50 19.62 20.36
C GLY A 63 -0.90 18.32 19.80
N TYR A 64 -0.05 17.63 20.57
CA TYR A 64 0.54 16.36 20.16
C TYR A 64 -0.51 15.27 19.91
N ALA A 65 -1.58 15.21 20.70
CA ALA A 65 -2.68 14.29 20.47
C ALA A 65 -3.42 14.59 19.16
N ALA A 66 -3.67 15.86 18.85
CA ALA A 66 -4.27 16.27 17.58
C ALA A 66 -3.36 15.90 16.39
N SER A 67 -2.08 16.27 16.44
CA SER A 67 -1.11 15.92 15.39
C SER A 67 -0.94 14.40 15.23
N CYS A 68 -1.03 13.62 16.32
CA CYS A 68 -0.98 12.15 16.25
C CYS A 68 -2.18 11.59 15.47
N ARG A 69 -3.39 12.12 15.69
CA ARG A 69 -4.59 11.73 14.95
C ARG A 69 -4.44 12.06 13.47
N VAL A 70 -4.02 13.28 13.13
CA VAL A 70 -3.78 13.70 11.74
C VAL A 70 -2.76 12.77 11.07
N LYS A 71 -1.59 12.56 11.68
CA LYS A 71 -0.57 11.66 11.14
C LYS A 71 -1.10 10.25 10.89
N ARG A 72 -1.93 9.72 11.78
CA ARG A 72 -2.51 8.38 11.62
C ARG A 72 -3.50 8.32 10.46
N VAL A 73 -4.37 9.32 10.33
CA VAL A 73 -5.34 9.40 9.23
C VAL A 73 -4.62 9.53 7.90
N THR A 74 -3.68 10.47 7.78
CA THR A 74 -2.88 10.64 6.55
C THR A 74 -2.09 9.38 6.19
N GLN A 75 -1.51 8.67 7.17
CA GLN A 75 -0.81 7.41 6.89
C GLN A 75 -1.76 6.32 6.39
N LYS A 76 -2.98 6.25 6.94
CA LYS A 76 -3.99 5.30 6.49
C LYS A 76 -4.42 5.61 5.05
N GLU A 77 -4.74 6.88 4.77
CA GLU A 77 -5.16 7.33 3.43
C GLU A 77 -4.08 7.06 2.37
N GLU A 78 -2.81 7.32 2.70
CA GLU A 78 -1.69 7.05 1.80
C GLU A 78 -1.55 5.55 1.51
N LEU A 79 -1.70 4.68 2.52
CA LEU A 79 -1.69 3.23 2.32
C LEU A 79 -2.89 2.75 1.47
N GLU A 80 -4.07 3.33 1.67
CA GLU A 80 -5.26 3.02 0.85
C GLU A 80 -5.06 3.44 -0.61
N LYS A 81 -4.44 4.60 -0.85
CA LYS A 81 -4.06 5.05 -2.19
C LYS A 81 -3.05 4.11 -2.84
N GLN A 82 -2.00 3.71 -2.12
CA GLN A 82 -1.00 2.77 -2.63
C GLN A 82 -1.63 1.41 -2.96
N LYS A 83 -2.53 0.91 -2.11
CA LYS A 83 -3.29 -0.32 -2.38
C LYS A 83 -4.11 -0.19 -3.66
N ALA A 84 -4.83 0.92 -3.85
CA ALA A 84 -5.64 1.15 -5.05
C ALA A 84 -4.79 1.21 -6.33
N GLN A 85 -3.64 1.89 -6.27
CA GLN A 85 -2.70 1.96 -7.39
C GLN A 85 -2.15 0.58 -7.77
N LEU A 86 -1.70 -0.20 -6.78
CA LEU A 86 -1.20 -1.56 -7.02
C LEU A 86 -2.30 -2.46 -7.58
N GLN A 87 -3.54 -2.35 -7.09
CA GLN A 87 -4.65 -3.13 -7.64
C GLN A 87 -4.91 -2.79 -9.11
N GLN A 88 -4.91 -1.50 -9.45
CA GLN A 88 -5.07 -1.06 -10.84
C GLN A 88 -3.95 -1.59 -11.75
N GLU A 89 -2.71 -1.65 -11.26
CA GLU A 89 -1.58 -2.20 -12.01
C GLU A 89 -1.71 -3.72 -12.22
N VAL A 90 -2.15 -4.46 -11.19
CA VAL A 90 -2.45 -5.89 -11.31
C VAL A 90 -3.54 -6.12 -12.36
N ASP A 91 -4.63 -5.37 -12.32
CA ASP A 91 -5.74 -5.51 -13.26
C ASP A 91 -5.31 -5.19 -14.69
N LYS A 92 -4.48 -4.14 -14.87
CA LYS A 92 -3.89 -3.79 -16.16
C LYS A 92 -3.04 -4.92 -16.72
N LEU A 93 -2.10 -5.45 -15.92
CA LEU A 93 -1.22 -6.54 -16.35
C LEU A 93 -2.00 -7.83 -16.62
N ALA A 94 -3.05 -8.11 -15.85
CA ALA A 94 -3.92 -9.27 -16.10
C ALA A 94 -4.62 -9.16 -17.46
N ASN A 95 -5.13 -7.97 -17.81
CA ASN A 95 -5.76 -7.72 -19.10
C ASN A 95 -4.77 -7.84 -20.26
N GLU A 96 -3.57 -7.26 -20.12
CA GLU A 96 -2.50 -7.37 -21.12
C GLU A 96 -2.08 -8.84 -21.33
N ASN A 97 -1.94 -9.61 -20.25
CA ASN A 97 -1.61 -11.03 -20.31
C ASN A 97 -2.70 -11.84 -21.01
N ALA A 98 -3.97 -11.57 -20.72
CA ALA A 98 -5.09 -12.20 -21.38
C ALA A 98 -5.09 -11.91 -22.90
N SER A 99 -4.85 -10.66 -23.30
CA SER A 99 -4.73 -10.28 -24.72
C SER A 99 -3.59 -11.03 -25.42
N MET A 100 -2.40 -11.04 -24.81
CA MET A 100 -1.25 -11.76 -25.36
C MET A 100 -1.49 -13.26 -25.50
N ARG A 101 -2.22 -13.89 -24.57
CA ARG A 101 -2.61 -15.30 -24.68
C ARG A 101 -3.50 -15.57 -25.88
N VAL A 102 -4.50 -14.71 -26.11
CA VAL A 102 -5.39 -14.82 -27.27
C VAL A 102 -4.61 -14.67 -28.58
N GLU A 103 -3.68 -13.71 -28.65
CA GLU A 103 -2.82 -13.51 -29.82
C GLU A 103 -1.91 -14.71 -30.08
N LEU A 104 -1.31 -15.28 -29.02
CA LEU A 104 -0.49 -16.48 -29.12
C LEU A 104 -1.29 -17.68 -29.61
N ASP A 105 -2.51 -17.88 -29.10
CA ASP A 105 -3.36 -19.00 -29.51
C ASP A 105 -3.82 -18.85 -30.97
N ALA A 106 -4.14 -17.63 -31.40
CA ALA A 106 -4.44 -17.34 -32.80
C ALA A 106 -3.24 -17.62 -33.73
N LEU A 107 -2.03 -17.24 -33.30
CA LEU A 107 -0.81 -17.48 -34.07
C LEU A 107 -0.45 -18.96 -34.14
N ARG A 108 -0.61 -19.70 -33.03
CA ARG A 108 -0.46 -21.16 -32.97
C ARG A 108 -1.44 -21.86 -33.91
N SER A 109 -2.71 -21.46 -33.91
CA SER A 109 -3.71 -22.04 -34.82
C SER A 109 -3.34 -21.84 -36.30
N LYS A 110 -2.89 -20.64 -36.67
CA LYS A 110 -2.40 -20.37 -38.04
C LYS A 110 -1.19 -21.23 -38.40
N TYR A 111 -0.26 -21.39 -37.47
CA TYR A 111 0.94 -22.21 -37.67
C TYR A 111 0.60 -23.70 -37.86
N GLU A 112 -0.29 -24.26 -37.02
CA GLU A 112 -0.76 -25.64 -37.14
C GLU A 112 -1.50 -25.90 -38.46
N ALA A 113 -2.32 -24.94 -38.91
CA ALA A 113 -2.98 -25.02 -40.21
C ALA A 113 -1.96 -25.09 -41.35
N LEU A 114 -0.91 -24.25 -41.30
CA LEU A 114 0.15 -24.25 -42.31
C LEU A 114 0.99 -25.53 -42.28
N GLN A 115 1.32 -26.04 -41.09
CA GLN A 115 1.98 -27.34 -40.95
C GLN A 115 1.13 -28.47 -41.55
N THR A 116 -0.16 -28.49 -41.25
CA THR A 116 -1.09 -29.50 -41.75
C THR A 116 -1.17 -29.43 -43.27
N PHE A 117 -1.26 -28.23 -43.84
CA PHE A 117 -1.22 -28.02 -45.28
C PHE A 117 0.09 -28.55 -45.90
N ALA A 118 1.25 -28.16 -45.37
CA ALA A 118 2.55 -28.61 -45.87
C ALA A 118 2.70 -30.13 -45.82
N ARG A 119 2.25 -30.79 -44.74
CA ARG A 119 2.23 -32.25 -44.63
C ARG A 119 1.31 -32.88 -45.66
N THR A 120 0.14 -32.31 -45.92
CA THR A 120 -0.84 -32.82 -46.88
C THR A 120 -0.30 -32.72 -48.30
N VAL A 121 0.30 -31.58 -48.67
CA VAL A 121 0.96 -31.38 -49.97
C VAL A 121 2.14 -32.33 -50.15
N ALA A 122 2.94 -32.57 -49.11
CA ALA A 122 4.04 -33.54 -49.17
C ALA A 122 3.58 -35.01 -49.28
N ARG A 123 2.31 -35.30 -48.95
CA ARG A 123 1.73 -36.66 -48.96
C ARG A 123 0.84 -36.97 -50.15
N SER A 124 0.60 -36.01 -51.06
CA SER A 124 -0.16 -36.29 -52.28
C SER A 124 0.53 -37.40 -53.07
N PRO A 125 -0.15 -38.51 -53.39
CA PRO A 125 0.47 -39.58 -54.14
C PRO A 125 0.66 -39.10 -55.58
N SER A 126 1.91 -39.03 -56.03
CA SER A 126 2.20 -39.08 -57.46
C SER A 126 1.71 -40.44 -57.97
N VAL A 127 0.51 -40.47 -58.54
CA VAL A 127 0.03 -41.65 -59.27
C VAL A 127 0.71 -41.66 -60.64
N GLY A 128 1.66 -42.59 -60.81
CA GLY A 128 2.29 -43.03 -62.07
C GLY A 128 3.49 -42.18 -62.49
N VAL A 129 4.72 -42.68 -62.55
CA VAL A 129 5.21 -43.87 -63.27
C VAL A 129 6.32 -44.57 -62.45
N GLY A 130 6.41 -45.90 -62.63
CA GLY A 130 7.06 -46.83 -61.71
C GLY A 130 8.56 -46.68 -61.49
N VAL A 131 9.04 -47.29 -60.41
CA VAL A 131 10.03 -48.39 -60.39
C VAL A 131 10.14 -48.86 -58.93
N ARG A 132 10.14 -50.19 -58.76
CA ARG A 132 10.42 -50.86 -57.49
C ARG A 132 11.92 -50.79 -57.21
N ALA A 133 12.33 -50.35 -56.02
CA ALA A 133 13.50 -50.90 -55.30
C ALA A 133 13.73 -50.16 -53.98
N GLY A 134 14.13 -50.92 -52.95
CA GLY A 134 15.03 -50.43 -51.92
C GLY A 134 14.39 -49.94 -50.63
N GLY A 135 14.46 -50.79 -49.60
CA GLY A 135 14.20 -50.40 -48.23
C GLY A 135 15.17 -49.32 -47.74
N GLY A 136 14.71 -48.56 -46.74
CA GLY A 136 15.50 -47.59 -46.03
C GLY A 136 14.69 -47.06 -44.86
N GLY A 137 14.89 -47.68 -43.69
CA GLY A 137 14.33 -47.20 -42.44
C GLY A 137 14.83 -45.79 -42.14
N GLY A 138 13.90 -44.88 -41.91
CA GLY A 138 14.15 -43.55 -41.36
C GLY A 138 13.14 -43.32 -40.26
N GLY A 139 13.45 -43.83 -39.06
CA GLY A 139 12.67 -43.58 -37.86
C GLY A 139 12.57 -42.08 -37.61
N VAL A 140 11.33 -41.59 -37.50
CA VAL A 140 11.06 -40.26 -36.96
C VAL A 140 11.44 -40.26 -35.48
N PRO A 141 12.24 -39.31 -34.96
CA PRO A 141 12.27 -39.11 -33.52
C PRO A 141 10.91 -38.53 -33.13
N SER A 142 10.06 -39.38 -32.55
CA SER A 142 8.89 -38.93 -31.80
C SER A 142 9.42 -38.13 -30.62
N SER A 143 9.40 -36.80 -30.75
CA SER A 143 9.67 -35.92 -29.62
C SER A 143 8.47 -36.01 -28.71
N VAL A 144 8.52 -36.96 -27.79
CA VAL A 144 7.61 -37.07 -26.65
C VAL A 144 7.76 -35.80 -25.83
N ILE A 145 6.94 -34.80 -26.11
CA ILE A 145 6.66 -33.72 -25.18
C ILE A 145 5.94 -34.41 -24.01
N GLY A 146 6.72 -34.83 -23.03
CA GLY A 146 6.18 -35.34 -21.77
C GLY A 146 5.24 -34.29 -21.16
N PRO A 147 4.21 -34.72 -20.40
CA PRO A 147 3.32 -33.78 -19.75
C PRO A 147 4.15 -32.84 -18.88
N LEU A 148 4.07 -31.54 -19.19
CA LEU A 148 4.62 -30.49 -18.36
C LEU A 148 3.87 -30.55 -17.03
N ILE A 149 4.46 -31.24 -16.05
CA ILE A 149 3.98 -31.30 -14.67
C ILE A 149 3.81 -29.85 -14.23
N PRO A 150 2.61 -29.40 -13.80
CA PRO A 150 2.45 -28.09 -13.21
C PRO A 150 3.32 -28.04 -11.96
N GLY A 151 4.50 -27.41 -12.10
CA GLY A 151 5.35 -27.09 -10.98
C GLY A 151 4.48 -26.33 -9.99
N LYS A 152 4.37 -26.86 -8.76
CA LYS A 152 3.74 -26.17 -7.64
C LYS A 152 4.27 -24.74 -7.65
N MET A 153 3.38 -23.81 -7.96
CA MET A 153 3.68 -22.39 -7.91
C MET A 153 3.90 -22.13 -6.43
N ALA A 154 5.16 -22.15 -5.99
CA ALA A 154 5.51 -21.71 -4.67
C ALA A 154 5.02 -20.27 -4.60
N THR A 155 3.94 -20.05 -3.87
CA THR A 155 3.44 -18.71 -3.54
C THR A 155 4.54 -18.04 -2.75
N ALA A 156 5.42 -17.34 -3.46
CA ALA A 156 6.40 -16.45 -2.88
C ALA A 156 5.58 -15.43 -2.08
N THR A 157 5.52 -15.66 -0.77
CA THR A 157 4.92 -14.72 0.16
C THR A 157 5.89 -13.56 0.22
N SER A 158 5.70 -12.58 -0.65
CA SER A 158 6.50 -11.36 -0.67
C SER A 158 6.26 -10.63 0.64
N VAL A 159 7.21 -10.74 1.56
CA VAL A 159 7.22 -9.98 2.81
C VAL A 159 7.62 -8.56 2.44
N ILE A 160 6.65 -7.65 2.39
CA ILE A 160 6.91 -6.23 2.17
C ILE A 160 7.51 -5.66 3.45
N THR A 161 8.83 -5.48 3.46
CA THR A 161 9.52 -4.77 4.53
C THR A 161 9.28 -3.27 4.37
N ILE A 162 8.36 -2.70 5.16
CA ILE A 162 8.13 -1.25 5.18
C ILE A 162 9.28 -0.60 5.96
N VAL A 163 10.28 -0.11 5.24
CA VAL A 163 11.34 0.75 5.81
C VAL A 163 10.74 2.14 6.02
N LYS A 164 10.55 2.51 7.30
CA LYS A 164 10.04 3.82 7.70
C LYS A 164 11.10 4.89 7.46
N SER A 165 11.13 5.48 6.27
CA SER A 165 11.93 6.69 6.02
C SER A 165 11.28 7.87 6.74
N LYS A 166 11.99 8.38 7.74
CA LYS A 166 11.61 9.59 8.47
C LYS A 166 11.88 10.77 7.55
N THR A 167 10.85 11.28 6.89
CA THR A 167 10.93 12.57 6.21
C THR A 167 10.97 13.67 7.28
N ASP A 168 12.18 14.11 7.60
CA ASP A 168 12.40 15.35 8.34
C ASP A 168 12.02 16.52 7.42
N ALA A 169 10.73 16.85 7.38
CA ALA A 169 10.28 18.12 6.83
C ALA A 169 10.67 19.22 7.83
N ARG A 170 11.83 19.82 7.57
CA ARG A 170 12.36 20.99 8.28
C ARG A 170 12.37 22.16 7.31
N SER A 171 11.34 23.02 7.39
CA SER A 171 11.38 24.49 7.37
C SER A 171 9.95 25.02 7.43
#